data_AF-A0A1B6HN99-F1
#
_entry.id   AF-A0A1B6HN99-F1
#
_cell.length_a   1.000
_cell.length_b   1.000
_cell.length_c   1.000
_cell.angle_alpha   90.00
_cell.angle_beta   90.00
_cell.angle_gamma   90.00
#
_symmetry.space_group_name_H-M   'P 1'
#
loop_
_entity.id
_entity.type
_entity.pdbx_description
1 polymer ?
#
loop_
_entity_poly.entity_id
_entity_poly.type
_entity_poly.pdbx_seq_one_letter_code
_entity_poly.pdbx_strand_id
1 'polypeptide(L)'
;MMDSVHSLEQEQEWEEGKVLIRRLAQTDGTLISPIDLTLDITTPLSLEKLRWLNFDLEPTKLKVTNTGETAIVSGKWNPIRPYLNRGPLDATYVFSQLHFHW
;
A
#
# COMPACT_ATOMS: atom_id res chain seq x y z
N MET A 1 31.03 12.19 -3.31
CA MET A 1 30.70 12.16 -4.75
C MET A 1 30.22 10.78 -5.22
N MET A 2 30.73 9.66 -4.70
CA MET A 2 30.22 8.32 -5.07
C MET A 2 28.83 8.03 -4.47
N ASP A 3 28.59 8.40 -3.20
CA ASP A 3 27.30 8.17 -2.53
C ASP A 3 26.12 8.91 -3.18
N SER A 4 26.38 10.09 -3.76
CA SER A 4 25.38 10.89 -4.45
C SER A 4 25.01 10.37 -5.84
N VAL A 5 25.89 9.60 -6.48
CA VAL A 5 25.58 8.97 -7.79
C VAL A 5 24.74 7.72 -7.57
N HIS A 6 25.10 6.91 -6.58
CA HIS A 6 24.34 5.71 -6.22
C HIS A 6 22.92 6.03 -5.74
N SER A 7 22.71 7.18 -5.06
CA SER A 7 21.37 7.62 -4.68
C SER A 7 20.52 8.03 -5.88
N LEU A 8 21.11 8.69 -6.89
CA LEU A 8 20.40 9.12 -8.09
C LEU A 8 20.00 7.94 -8.98
N GLU A 9 20.88 6.95 -9.14
CA GLU A 9 20.58 5.73 -9.90
C GLU A 9 19.43 4.92 -9.25
N GLN A 10 19.42 4.83 -7.92
CA GLN A 10 18.33 4.17 -7.18
C GLN A 10 17.01 4.93 -7.29
N GLU A 11 17.03 6.26 -7.19
CA GLU A 11 15.84 7.08 -7.38
C GLU A 11 15.26 6.91 -8.80
N GLN A 12 16.12 6.86 -9.81
CA GLN A 12 15.71 6.60 -11.18
C GLN A 12 15.07 5.21 -11.32
N GLU A 13 15.69 4.15 -10.78
CA GLU A 13 15.15 2.80 -10.79
C GLU A 13 13.74 2.75 -10.17
N TRP A 14 13.54 3.46 -9.05
CA TRP A 14 12.24 3.53 -8.39
C TRP A 14 11.18 4.28 -9.22
N GLU A 15 11.56 5.34 -9.93
CA GLU A 15 10.62 6.03 -10.83
C GLU A 15 10.21 5.14 -12.01
N GLU A 16 11.15 4.42 -12.61
CA GLU A 16 10.86 3.46 -13.67
C GLU A 16 9.93 2.34 -13.17
N GLY A 17 10.18 1.81 -11.97
CA GLY A 17 9.31 0.82 -11.34
C GLY A 17 7.89 1.34 -11.06
N LYS A 18 7.76 2.59 -10.60
CA LYS A 18 6.44 3.23 -10.40
C LYS A 18 5.69 3.41 -11.73
N VAL A 19 6.38 3.78 -12.81
CA VAL A 19 5.79 3.90 -14.15
C VAL A 19 5.28 2.52 -14.62
N LEU A 20 6.07 1.47 -14.43
CA LEU A 20 5.68 0.10 -14.78
C LEU A 20 4.42 -0.33 -14.03
N ILE A 21 4.39 -0.19 -12.70
CA ILE A 21 3.21 -0.56 -11.89
C ILE A 21 1.96 0.20 -12.32
N ARG A 22 2.07 1.52 -12.56
CA ARG A 22 0.93 2.33 -13.02
C ARG A 22 0.40 1.87 -14.38
N ARG A 23 1.28 1.49 -15.29
CA ARG A 23 0.89 0.95 -16.59
C ARG A 23 0.17 -0.39 -16.44
N LEU A 24 0.70 -1.30 -15.62
CA LEU A 24 0.07 -2.60 -15.35
C LEU A 24 -1.29 -2.42 -14.64
N ALA A 25 -1.42 -1.45 -13.73
CA ALA A 25 -2.69 -1.17 -13.06
C ALA A 25 -3.83 -0.79 -14.03
N GLN A 26 -3.52 -0.21 -15.20
CA GLN A 26 -4.52 0.13 -16.22
C GLN A 26 -5.11 -1.09 -16.93
N THR A 27 -4.40 -2.23 -16.93
CA THR A 27 -4.86 -3.49 -17.51
C THR A 27 -5.29 -4.44 -16.39
N ASP A 28 -4.34 -4.79 -15.54
CA ASP A 28 -4.45 -5.87 -14.56
C ASP A 28 -5.33 -5.46 -13.37
N GLY A 29 -5.45 -4.16 -13.12
CA GLY A 29 -6.37 -3.62 -12.10
C GLY A 29 -7.85 -3.86 -12.40
N THR A 30 -8.18 -4.30 -13.63
CA THR A 30 -9.55 -4.70 -14.00
C THR A 30 -9.82 -6.20 -13.82
N LEU A 31 -8.78 -6.98 -13.51
CA LEU A 31 -8.89 -8.41 -13.28
C LEU A 31 -9.44 -8.71 -11.88
N ILE A 32 -9.96 -9.92 -11.71
CA ILE A 32 -10.53 -10.36 -10.43
C ILE A 32 -9.44 -10.63 -9.39
N SER A 33 -9.77 -10.37 -8.13
CA SER A 33 -8.98 -10.74 -6.96
C SER A 33 -9.77 -11.72 -6.09
N PRO A 34 -9.12 -12.59 -5.29
CA PRO A 34 -7.66 -12.77 -5.15
C PRO A 34 -7.03 -13.50 -6.34
N ILE A 35 -5.70 -13.58 -6.37
CA ILE A 35 -4.92 -14.37 -7.33
C ILE A 35 -3.92 -15.27 -6.60
N ASP A 36 -3.49 -16.34 -7.26
CA ASP A 36 -2.38 -17.17 -6.76
C ASP A 36 -1.04 -16.47 -6.99
N LEU A 37 -0.25 -16.31 -5.93
CA LEU A 37 1.08 -15.72 -6.01
C LEU A 37 2.14 -16.82 -6.09
N THR A 38 2.73 -17.01 -7.27
CA THR A 38 3.78 -18.01 -7.50
C THR A 38 5.13 -17.31 -7.67
N LEU A 39 5.98 -17.38 -6.64
CA LEU A 39 7.19 -16.53 -6.53
C LEU A 39 8.26 -16.80 -7.60
N ASP A 40 8.31 -18.02 -8.16
CA ASP A 40 9.24 -18.43 -9.20
C ASP A 40 9.04 -17.69 -10.53
N ILE A 41 7.82 -17.22 -10.79
CA ILE A 41 7.44 -16.43 -11.97
C ILE A 41 7.21 -14.94 -11.67
N THR A 42 7.46 -14.50 -10.43
CA THR A 42 7.39 -13.07 -10.10
C THR A 42 8.65 -12.32 -10.55
N THR A 43 8.47 -11.13 -11.11
CA THR A 43 9.59 -10.23 -11.44
C THR A 43 9.95 -9.40 -10.21
N PRO A 44 11.19 -9.49 -9.69
CA PRO A 44 11.65 -8.62 -8.62
C PRO A 44 11.60 -7.16 -9.06
N LEU A 45 11.07 -6.29 -8.20
CA LEU A 45 10.98 -4.86 -8.47
C LEU A 45 11.53 -4.07 -7.28
N SER A 46 12.49 -3.20 -7.56
CA SER A 46 13.02 -2.23 -6.60
C SER A 46 12.11 -1.00 -6.57
N LEU A 47 11.56 -0.69 -5.39
CA LEU A 47 10.74 0.49 -5.16
C LEU A 47 11.16 1.15 -3.84
N GLU A 48 10.79 2.41 -3.69
CA GLU A 48 10.82 3.06 -2.39
C GLU A 48 10.00 2.23 -1.37
N LYS A 49 10.43 2.17 -0.11
CA LYS A 49 9.68 1.44 0.91
C LYS A 49 8.29 2.06 1.11
N LEU A 50 7.28 1.19 1.20
CA LEU A 50 5.95 1.58 1.65
C LEU A 50 6.04 2.24 3.02
N ARG A 51 5.44 3.41 3.17
CA ARG A 51 5.53 4.19 4.40
C ARG A 51 4.19 4.20 5.12
N TRP A 52 4.24 3.69 6.35
CA TRP A 52 3.14 3.62 7.29
C TRP A 52 3.22 4.81 8.23
N LEU A 53 2.20 5.65 8.25
CA LEU A 53 2.17 6.86 9.06
C LEU A 53 0.99 6.83 10.00
N ASN A 54 1.26 7.15 11.26
CA ASN A 54 0.26 7.27 12.33
C ASN A 54 -0.51 5.97 12.62
N PHE A 55 0.01 4.82 12.20
CA PHE A 55 -0.64 3.52 12.40
C PHE A 55 -0.59 3.05 13.86
N ASP A 56 0.35 3.60 14.62
CA ASP A 56 0.59 3.41 16.03
C ASP A 56 -0.21 4.39 16.92
N LEU A 57 -0.88 5.38 16.32
CA LEU A 57 -1.73 6.29 17.08
C LEU A 57 -3.02 5.61 17.50
N GLU A 58 -3.33 5.73 18.79
CA GLU A 58 -4.54 5.15 19.36
C GLU A 58 -5.79 5.87 18.82
N PRO A 59 -6.79 5.14 18.31
CA PRO A 59 -8.06 5.71 17.90
C PRO A 59 -8.85 6.19 19.11
N THR A 60 -9.47 7.37 18.99
CA THR A 60 -10.41 7.87 20.02
C THR A 60 -11.64 6.99 20.19
N LYS A 61 -12.07 6.32 19.11
CA LYS A 61 -13.19 5.39 19.09
C LYS A 61 -12.95 4.32 18.04
N LEU A 62 -13.30 3.08 18.38
CA LEU A 62 -13.38 1.97 17.44
C LEU A 62 -14.82 1.51 17.30
N LYS A 63 -15.18 1.04 16.10
CA LYS A 63 -16.44 0.37 15.82
C LYS A 63 -16.15 -0.96 15.14
N VAL A 64 -16.64 -2.03 15.74
CA VAL A 64 -16.67 -3.38 15.15
C VAL A 64 -18.09 -3.68 14.70
N THR A 65 -18.26 -4.11 13.46
CA THR A 65 -19.57 -4.45 12.89
C THR A 65 -19.50 -5.86 12.30
N ASN A 66 -20.34 -6.76 12.80
CA ASN A 66 -20.60 -8.04 12.15
C ASN A 66 -21.63 -7.82 11.04
N THR A 67 -21.28 -8.14 9.79
CA THR A 67 -22.19 -7.98 8.64
C THR A 67 -23.08 -9.21 8.38
N GLY A 68 -22.73 -10.36 8.98
CA GLY A 68 -23.25 -11.68 8.61
C GLY A 68 -22.20 -12.51 7.87
N GLU A 69 -21.31 -11.87 7.12
CA GLU A 69 -20.26 -12.50 6.31
C GLU A 69 -18.84 -12.19 6.81
N THR A 70 -18.61 -11.00 7.38
CA THR A 70 -17.29 -10.60 7.91
C THR A 70 -17.42 -9.73 9.16
N ALA A 71 -16.29 -9.51 9.84
CA ALA A 71 -16.16 -8.51 10.89
C ALA A 71 -15.41 -7.28 10.33
N ILE A 72 -16.12 -6.16 10.20
CA ILE A 72 -15.53 -4.88 9.79
C ILE A 72 -15.08 -4.11 11.03
N VAL A 73 -13.82 -3.69 11.04
CA VAL A 73 -13.24 -2.80 12.06
C VAL A 73 -12.97 -1.44 11.43
N SER A 74 -13.47 -0.38 12.06
CA SER A 74 -13.25 1.01 11.67
C SER A 74 -12.96 1.88 12.89
N GLY A 75 -12.32 3.03 12.69
CA GLY A 75 -11.93 3.90 13.78
C GLY A 75 -12.12 5.39 13.49
N LYS A 76 -12.15 6.17 14.56
CA LYS A 76 -12.04 7.63 14.52
C LYS A 76 -10.79 8.05 15.27
N TRP A 77 -9.98 8.87 14.63
CA TRP A 77 -8.82 9.52 15.21
C TRP A 77 -9.05 11.02 15.27
N ASN A 78 -8.42 11.66 16.25
CA ASN A 78 -8.36 13.11 16.38
C ASN A 78 -6.94 13.45 16.87
N PRO A 79 -6.12 14.22 16.12
CA PRO A 79 -6.45 14.97 14.90
C PRO A 79 -6.25 14.21 13.57
N ILE A 80 -5.40 13.18 13.52
CA ILE A 80 -4.92 12.60 12.25
C ILE A 80 -5.19 11.08 12.20
N ARG A 81 -5.69 10.59 11.05
CA ARG A 81 -5.92 9.16 10.79
C ARG A 81 -4.65 8.47 10.27
N PRO A 82 -4.52 7.15 10.46
CA PRO A 82 -3.49 6.35 9.80
C PRO A 82 -3.58 6.48 8.27
N TYR A 83 -2.43 6.48 7.59
CA TYR A 83 -2.39 6.48 6.14
C TYR A 83 -1.11 5.83 5.58
N LEU A 84 -1.20 5.44 4.31
CA LEU A 84 -0.12 4.84 3.52
C LEU A 84 0.28 5.77 2.38
N ASN A 85 1.57 5.80 2.06
CA ASN A 85 2.08 6.35 0.80
C ASN A 85 3.42 5.69 0.43
N ARG A 86 4.00 6.10 -0.71
CA ARG A 86 5.25 5.56 -1.27
C ARG A 86 5.11 4.11 -1.74
N GLY A 87 6.23 3.50 -2.13
CA GLY A 87 6.24 2.21 -2.81
C GLY A 87 5.44 2.27 -4.11
N PRO A 88 4.52 1.33 -4.34
CA PRO A 88 3.72 1.32 -5.57
C PRO A 88 2.60 2.38 -5.57
N LEU A 89 2.36 3.07 -4.45
CA LEU A 89 1.27 4.03 -4.32
C LEU A 89 1.64 5.39 -4.96
N ASP A 90 0.73 5.95 -5.73
CA ASP A 90 0.87 7.24 -6.41
C ASP A 90 0.38 8.43 -5.58
N ALA A 91 -0.35 8.16 -4.51
CA ALA A 91 -0.98 9.15 -3.64
C ALA A 91 -0.88 8.74 -2.16
N THR A 92 -1.51 9.55 -1.31
CA THR A 92 -1.71 9.21 0.10
C THR A 92 -3.07 8.55 0.29
N TYR A 93 -3.08 7.34 0.84
CA TYR A 93 -4.26 6.52 1.05
C TYR A 93 -4.58 6.47 2.55
N VAL A 94 -5.69 7.10 2.94
CA VAL A 94 -6.11 7.20 4.35
C VAL A 94 -6.88 5.95 4.76
N PHE A 95 -6.56 5.40 5.92
CA PHE A 95 -7.24 4.24 6.48
C PHE A 95 -8.74 4.50 6.67
N SER A 96 -9.56 3.57 6.19
CA SER A 96 -11.02 3.61 6.30
C SER A 96 -11.54 2.51 7.22
N GLN A 97 -11.26 1.25 6.87
CA GLN A 97 -11.65 0.05 7.61
C GLN A 97 -10.75 -1.12 7.23
N LEU A 98 -10.79 -2.19 8.04
CA LEU A 98 -10.30 -3.52 7.69
C LEU A 98 -11.40 -4.55 7.94
N HIS A 99 -11.31 -5.68 7.26
CA HIS A 99 -12.18 -6.83 7.47
C HIS A 99 -11.40 -8.12 7.22
N PHE A 100 -12.01 -9.25 7.55
CA PHE A 100 -11.35 -10.55 7.54
C PHE A 100 -12.01 -11.50 6.54
N HIS A 101 -11.21 -12.38 5.96
CA HIS A 101 -11.64 -13.59 5.27
C HIS A 101 -11.06 -14.77 6.07
N TRP A 102 -11.89 -15.79 6.31
CA TRP A 102 -11.51 -17.00 7.05
C TRP A 102 -12.02 -18.24 6.34
#